data_AF-A0A1G1C1P9-F1
#
_entry.id   AF-A0A1G1C1P9-F1
#
_cell.length_a   1.000
_cell.length_b   1.000
_cell.length_c   1.000
_cell.angle_alpha   90.00
_cell.angle_beta   90.00
_cell.angle_gamma   90.00
#
_symmetry.space_group_name_H-M   'P 1'
#
loop_
_entity.id
_entity.type
_entity.pdbx_description
1 polymer ?
#
loop_
_entity_poly.entity_id
_entity_poly.type
_entity_poly.pdbx_seq_one_letter_code
_entity_poly.pdbx_strand_id
1 'polypeptide(L)' 'MTLDSALVQRARTLAHARRTGVSGLIAELLEATPLPGQSRRASFAARWAGKFRLARPVRPAPRFKALAAKYHLRDA' A
#
# COMPACT_ATOMS: atom_id res chain seq x y z
N MET A 1 -19.62 -13.57 -20.59
CA MET A 1 -18.65 -14.19 -19.65
C MET A 1 -19.18 -15.56 -19.28
N THR A 2 -18.40 -16.62 -19.49
CA THR A 2 -18.74 -17.98 -19.07
C THR A 2 -18.02 -18.24 -17.75
N LEU A 3 -18.81 -18.54 -16.70
CA LEU A 3 -18.29 -18.92 -15.38
C LEU A 3 -18.45 -20.43 -15.20
N ASP A 4 -17.50 -21.04 -14.51
CA ASP A 4 -17.59 -22.42 -14.07
C ASP A 4 -18.87 -22.62 -13.23
N SER A 5 -19.60 -23.70 -13.50
CA SER A 5 -20.88 -24.01 -12.86
C SER A 5 -20.75 -24.21 -11.35
N ALA A 6 -19.62 -24.78 -10.89
CA ALA A 6 -19.32 -24.91 -9.46
C ALA A 6 -19.16 -23.54 -8.79
N LEU A 7 -18.57 -22.58 -9.51
CA LEU A 7 -18.32 -21.23 -9.03
C LEU A 7 -19.63 -20.42 -8.97
N VAL A 8 -20.53 -20.62 -9.93
CA VAL A 8 -21.87 -20.01 -9.94
C VAL A 8 -22.70 -20.46 -8.73
N GLN A 9 -22.65 -21.74 -8.36
CA GLN A 9 -23.39 -22.23 -7.19
C GLN A 9 -22.90 -21.57 -5.90
N ARG A 10 -21.58 -21.47 -5.72
CA ARG A 10 -20.99 -20.77 -4.56
C ARG A 10 -21.36 -19.29 -4.54
N ALA A 11 -21.33 -18.62 -5.69
CA ALA A 11 -21.71 -17.22 -5.80
C ALA A 11 -23.18 -16.98 -5.42
N ARG A 12 -24.10 -17.88 -5.81
CA ARG A 12 -25.51 -17.82 -5.41
C ARG A 12 -25.70 -17.96 -3.91
N THR A 13 -25.06 -18.95 -3.29
CA THR A 13 -25.13 -19.14 -1.83
C THR A 13 -24.63 -17.90 -1.09
N LEU A 14 -23.51 -17.33 -1.53
CA LEU A 14 -22.93 -16.14 -0.92
C LEU A 14 -23.82 -14.90 -1.10
N ALA A 15 -24.39 -14.72 -2.30
CA ALA A 15 -25.29 -13.62 -2.61
C ALA A 15 -26.56 -13.69 -1.74
N HIS A 16 -27.14 -14.88 -1.58
CA HIS A 16 -28.29 -15.10 -0.71
C HIS A 16 -27.96 -14.78 0.76
N ALA A 17 -26.80 -15.21 1.26
CA ALA A 17 -26.37 -14.91 2.63
C ALA A 17 -26.22 -13.40 2.88
N ARG A 18 -25.85 -12.64 1.83
CA ARG A 18 -25.74 -11.17 1.85
C ARG A 18 -27.03 -10.43 1.49
N ARG A 19 -28.16 -11.14 1.31
CA ARG A 19 -29.44 -10.58 0.86
C ARG A 19 -29.33 -9.76 -0.44
N THR A 20 -28.47 -10.20 -1.36
CA THR A 20 -28.25 -9.57 -2.67
C THR A 20 -28.35 -10.60 -3.80
N GLY A 21 -28.41 -10.13 -5.05
CA GLY A 21 -28.34 -10.98 -6.24
C GLY A 21 -26.89 -11.27 -6.65
N VAL A 22 -26.67 -12.29 -7.49
CA VAL A 22 -25.31 -12.60 -8.00
C VAL A 22 -24.69 -11.41 -8.71
N SER A 23 -25.47 -10.65 -9.49
CA SER A 23 -24.99 -9.44 -10.15
C SER A 23 -24.61 -8.34 -9.17
N GLY A 24 -25.40 -8.16 -8.09
CA GLY A 24 -25.10 -7.19 -7.03
C GLY A 24 -23.83 -7.56 -6.26
N LEU A 25 -23.67 -8.84 -5.94
CA LEU A 25 -22.44 -9.38 -5.34
C LEU A 25 -21.22 -9.13 -6.23
N ILE A 26 -21.33 -9.34 -7.56
CA ILE A 26 -20.23 -9.08 -8.48
C ILE A 26 -19.90 -7.59 -8.52
N ALA A 27 -20.90 -6.71 -8.57
CA ALA A 27 -20.69 -5.27 -8.54
C ALA A 27 -19.96 -4.82 -7.26
N GLU A 28 -20.41 -5.28 -6.09
CA GLU A 28 -19.74 -5.03 -4.81
C GLU A 28 -18.28 -5.50 -4.82
N LEU A 29 -18.02 -6.70 -5.34
CA LEU A 29 -16.66 -7.25 -5.42
C LEU A 29 -15.78 -6.45 -6.38
N LEU A 30 -16.33 -5.98 -7.50
CA LEU A 30 -15.60 -5.13 -8.44
C LEU A 30 -15.27 -3.76 -7.82
N GLU A 31 -16.21 -3.16 -7.08
CA GLU A 31 -15.96 -1.91 -6.35
C GLU A 31 -14.95 -2.09 -5.21
N ALA A 32 -15.00 -3.22 -4.49
CA ALA A 32 -14.10 -3.51 -3.39
C ALA A 32 -12.70 -3.94 -3.85
N THR A 33 -12.54 -4.38 -5.10
CA THR A 33 -11.25 -4.82 -5.63
C THR A 33 -10.37 -3.60 -5.92
N PRO A 34 -9.26 -3.41 -5.20
CA PRO A 34 -8.36 -2.30 -5.48
C PRO A 34 -7.77 -2.47 -6.87
N LEU A 35 -7.94 -1.46 -7.72
CA LEU A 35 -7.34 -1.44 -9.05
C LEU A 35 -5.80 -1.57 -8.93
N PRO A 36 -5.15 -2.42 -9.73
CA PRO A 36 -3.70 -2.51 -9.75
C PRO A 36 -3.10 -1.13 -10.02
N GLY A 37 -2.25 -0.64 -9.12
CA GLY A 37 -1.68 0.71 -9.13
C GLY A 37 -2.33 1.70 -8.14
N GLN A 38 -3.51 1.41 -7.60
CA GLN A 38 -4.17 2.17 -6.53
C GLN A 38 -4.01 1.49 -5.17
N SER A 39 -2.78 1.15 -4.80
CA SER A 39 -2.54 0.81 -3.39
C SER A 39 -2.61 2.10 -2.57
N ARG A 40 -3.73 2.30 -1.85
CA ARG A 40 -3.88 3.37 -0.84
C ARG A 40 -2.87 3.26 0.31
N ARG A 41 -2.01 2.23 0.33
CA ARG A 41 -0.86 2.20 1.25
C ARG A 41 0.14 3.24 0.77
N ALA A 42 0.18 4.36 1.51
CA ALA A 42 1.30 5.27 1.47
C ALA A 42 2.61 4.46 1.44
N SER A 43 3.45 4.74 0.45
CA SER A 43 4.75 4.07 0.31
C SER A 43 5.50 4.15 1.63
N PHE A 44 6.37 3.19 1.91
CA PHE A 44 7.20 3.22 3.12
C PHE A 44 7.89 4.60 3.25
N ALA A 45 8.44 5.13 2.17
CA ALA A 45 9.00 6.47 2.12
C ALA A 45 7.98 7.56 2.53
N ALA A 46 6.76 7.55 1.98
CA ALA A 46 5.72 8.52 2.33
C ALA A 46 5.28 8.44 3.80
N ARG A 47 5.25 7.24 4.39
CA ARG A 47 4.87 7.05 5.81
C ARG A 47 5.88 7.63 6.79
N TRP A 48 7.13 7.72 6.37
CA TRP A 48 8.27 8.11 7.22
C TRP A 48 8.90 9.45 6.81
N ALA A 49 8.45 10.05 5.71
CA ALA A 49 8.85 11.39 5.29
C ALA A 49 8.62 12.39 6.44
N GLY A 50 9.66 13.16 6.77
CA GLY A 50 9.63 14.16 7.85
C GLY A 50 9.62 13.62 9.29
N LYS A 51 9.56 12.30 9.49
CA LYS A 51 9.57 11.69 10.84
C LYS A 51 10.97 11.42 11.38
N PHE A 52 11.98 11.41 10.52
CA PHE A 52 13.37 11.25 10.93
C PHE A 52 14.04 12.61 11.10
N ARG A 53 14.74 12.78 12.22
CA ARG A 53 15.63 13.91 12.46
C ARG A 53 17.03 13.35 12.70
N LEU A 54 18.03 13.99 12.10
CA LEU A 54 19.42 13.69 12.40
C LEU A 54 19.71 14.12 13.84
N ALA A 55 20.09 13.16 14.68
CA ALA A 55 20.68 13.50 15.97
C ALA A 55 22.05 14.13 15.71
N ARG A 56 22.27 15.37 16.19
CA ARG A 56 23.59 16.02 16.10
C ARG A 56 24.57 15.21 16.97
N PRO A 57 25.59 14.58 16.38
CA PRO A 57 26.53 13.79 17.16
C PRO A 57 27.41 14.73 18.01
N VAL A 58 27.68 14.35 19.26
CA VAL A 58 28.54 15.12 20.19
C VAL A 58 29.99 15.22 19.67
N ARG A 59 30.42 14.30 18.80
CA ARG A 59 31.68 14.36 18.04
C ARG A 59 31.43 13.98 16.58
N PRO A 60 31.99 14.71 15.60
CA PRO A 60 31.85 14.37 14.20
C PRO A 60 32.55 13.04 13.92
N ALA A 61 31.76 12.00 13.66
CA ALA A 61 32.30 10.69 13.28
C ALA A 61 32.97 10.77 11.90
N PRO A 62 34.15 10.15 11.69
CA PRO A 62 34.86 10.21 10.41
C PRO A 62 34.03 9.67 9.24
N ARG A 63 33.15 8.68 9.50
CA ARG A 63 32.19 8.16 8.51
C ARG A 63 31.14 9.20 8.10
N PHE A 64 30.66 10.02 9.04
CA PHE A 64 29.71 11.09 8.74
C PHE A 64 30.35 12.16 7.85
N LYS A 65 31.60 12.54 8.13
CA LYS A 65 32.36 13.50 7.30
C LYS A 65 32.54 13.00 5.86
N ALA A 66 32.90 11.73 5.68
CA ALA A 66 33.03 11.12 4.36
C ALA A 66 31.68 11.09 3.60
N LEU A 67 30.59 10.78 4.32
CA LEU A 67 29.24 10.76 3.74
C LEU A 67 28.78 12.17 3.35
N ALA A 68 28.98 13.17 4.21
CA ALA A 68 28.62 14.56 3.95
C ALA A 68 29.34 15.12 2.72
N ALA A 69 30.62 14.81 2.57
CA ALA A 69 31.41 15.20 1.40
C ALA A 69 30.87 14.56 0.10
N LYS A 70 30.51 13.26 0.15
CA LYS A 70 29.98 12.53 -1.03
C LYS A 70 28.63 13.08 -1.51
N TYR A 71 27.78 13.53 -0.59
CA TYR A 71 26.43 14.00 -0.90
C TYR A 71 26.27 15.53 -0.86
N HIS A 72 27.38 16.27 -0.78
CA HIS A 72 27.40 17.74 -0.71
C HIS A 72 26.47 18.32 0.39
N LEU A 73 26.34 17.62 1.52
CA LEU A 73 25.56 18.09 2.66
C LEU A 73 26.32 19.24 3.33
N ARG A 74 25.79 20.46 3.22
CA ARG A 74 26.32 21.63 3.95
C ARG A 74 25.79 21.59 5.38
N ASP A 75 26.70 21.59 6.35
CA ASP A 75 26.37 21.63 7.78
C ASP A 75 25.50 22.87 8.09
N ALA A 76 24.39 22.65 8.78
CA ALA A 76 23.47 23.66 9.30
C ALA A 76 23.40 23.59 10.83
#